data_AF-A0A165MHC9-F1
#
_entry.id   AF-A0A165MHC9-F1
#
_cell.length_a   1.000
_cell.length_b   1.000
_cell.length_c   1.000
_cell.angle_alpha   90.00
_cell.angle_beta   90.00
_cell.angle_gamma   90.00
#
_symmetry.space_group_name_H-M   'P 1'
#
loop_
_entity.id
_entity.type
_entity.pdbx_description
1 polymer ?
#
loop_
_entity_poly.entity_id
_entity_poly.type
_entity_poly.pdbx_seq_one_letter_code
_entity_poly.pdbx_strand_id
1 'polypeptide(L)'
;MKSLYMGRFSHWNEGVVMDFFEKYFRWYNTEHYHSRIGYVTPEQMHQDLAAGIIAERKRAWGEKQKLRKMYWSANQTTGSGL
;
A
#
# COMPACT_ATOMS: atom_id res chain seq x y z
N MET A 1 -14.59 18.17 -5.15
CA MET A 1 -15.38 17.80 -3.96
C MET A 1 -14.52 18.08 -2.73
N LYS A 2 -14.91 19.03 -1.87
CA LYS A 2 -14.13 19.40 -0.68
C LYS A 2 -14.43 18.40 0.43
N SER A 3 -13.48 17.49 0.70
CA SER A 3 -13.53 16.58 1.84
C SER A 3 -13.21 17.37 3.12
N LEU A 4 -14.24 17.80 3.86
CA LEU A 4 -14.06 18.48 5.14
C LEU A 4 -14.17 17.42 6.27
N TYR A 5 -13.05 16.81 6.63
CA TYR A 5 -12.99 15.98 7.82
C TYR A 5 -12.59 16.86 9.01
N MET A 6 -13.58 17.37 9.73
CA MET A 6 -13.41 18.17 10.94
C MET A 6 -13.98 17.36 12.09
N GLY A 7 -13.17 17.07 13.11
CA GLY A 7 -13.38 16.08 14.17
C GLY A 7 -14.54 16.30 15.14
N ARG A 8 -15.74 16.63 14.65
CA ARG A 8 -16.97 16.65 15.44
C ARG A 8 -18.18 16.34 14.57
N PHE A 9 -18.80 15.18 14.80
CA PHE A 9 -20.06 14.79 14.13
C PHE A 9 -21.30 15.50 14.71
N SER A 10 -21.14 16.38 15.71
CA SER A 10 -22.23 16.88 16.56
C SER A 10 -23.29 17.76 15.88
N HIS A 11 -23.13 18.08 14.60
CA HIS A 11 -24.00 19.00 13.86
C HIS A 11 -24.36 18.53 12.44
N TRP A 12 -24.02 17.29 12.08
CA TRP A 12 -24.38 16.73 10.77
C TRP A 12 -25.73 16.01 10.86
N ASN A 13 -26.55 16.11 9.81
CA ASN A 13 -27.69 15.21 9.68
C ASN A 13 -27.18 13.77 9.53
N GLU A 14 -27.96 12.79 10.00
CA GLU A 14 -27.61 11.38 9.97
C GLU A 14 -27.25 10.90 8.55
N GLY A 15 -28.00 11.34 7.53
CA GLY A 15 -27.75 11.00 6.13
C GLY A 15 -26.36 11.39 5.63
N VAL A 16 -25.85 12.58 5.98
CA VAL A 16 -24.51 13.02 5.55
C VAL A 16 -23.41 12.18 6.21
N VAL A 17 -23.62 11.76 7.45
CA VAL A 17 -22.69 10.88 8.18
C VAL A 17 -22.66 9.50 7.52
N MET A 18 -23.82 8.94 7.22
CA MET A 18 -23.91 7.62 6.57
C MET A 18 -23.31 7.63 5.17
N ASP A 19 -23.62 8.63 4.34
CA ASP A 19 -23.05 8.79 2.99
C ASP A 19 -21.52 8.87 3.00
N PHE A 20 -20.96 9.54 4.02
CA PHE A 20 -19.51 9.61 4.19
C PHE A 20 -18.94 8.24 4.55
N PHE A 21 -19.49 7.58 5.59
CA PHE A 21 -18.96 6.32 6.07
C PHE A 21 -19.14 5.17 5.09
N GLU A 22 -20.21 5.15 4.30
CA GLU A 22 -20.39 4.17 3.23
C GLU A 22 -19.24 4.24 2.22
N LYS A 23 -18.92 5.45 1.75
CA LYS A 23 -17.79 5.69 0.83
C LYS A 23 -16.45 5.35 1.49
N TYR A 24 -16.29 5.75 2.75
CA TYR A 24 -15.07 5.48 3.51
C TYR A 24 -14.84 3.97 3.69
N PHE A 25 -15.84 3.21 4.14
CA PHE A 25 -15.69 1.77 4.37
C PHE A 25 -15.44 1.00 3.09
N ARG A 26 -16.10 1.38 1.98
CA ARG A 26 -15.80 0.81 0.67
C ARG A 26 -14.33 1.00 0.33
N TRP A 27 -13.84 2.24 0.35
CA TRP A 27 -12.43 2.54 0.07
C TRP A 27 -11.48 1.83 1.04
N TYR A 28 -11.77 1.87 2.34
CA TYR A 28 -10.93 1.26 3.40
C TYR A 28 -10.75 -0.24 3.18
N ASN A 29 -11.81 -0.94 2.76
CA ASN A 29 -11.83 -2.39 2.62
C ASN A 29 -11.31 -2.88 1.26
N THR A 30 -11.53 -2.14 0.16
CA THR A 30 -11.25 -2.64 -1.19
C THR A 30 -10.11 -1.92 -1.90
N GLU A 31 -9.72 -0.71 -1.48
CA GLU A 31 -8.75 0.13 -2.19
C GLU A 31 -7.55 0.53 -1.33
N HIS A 32 -7.76 0.79 -0.03
CA HIS A 32 -6.70 1.23 0.86
C HIS A 32 -5.78 0.08 1.28
N TYR A 33 -4.49 0.21 0.96
CA TYR A 33 -3.46 -0.73 1.38
C TYR A 33 -2.94 -0.42 2.78
N HIS A 34 -2.97 -1.42 3.67
CA HIS A 34 -2.64 -1.26 5.08
C HIS A 34 -1.25 -1.81 5.39
N SER A 35 -0.36 -0.95 5.88
CA SER A 35 1.02 -1.33 6.22
C SER A 35 1.10 -2.42 7.30
N ARG A 36 0.19 -2.40 8.29
CA ARG A 36 0.14 -3.37 9.39
C ARG A 36 -0.10 -4.81 8.94
N ILE A 37 -0.73 -5.02 7.78
CA ILE A 37 -1.03 -6.34 7.22
C ILE A 37 -0.23 -6.63 5.95
N GLY A 38 0.90 -5.93 5.73
CA GLY A 38 1.79 -6.21 4.61
C GLY A 38 1.43 -5.49 3.31
N TYR A 39 0.80 -4.31 3.41
CA TYR A 39 0.31 -3.53 2.28
C TYR A 39 -0.66 -4.33 1.40
N VAL A 40 -1.66 -4.96 2.02
CA VAL A 40 -2.82 -5.57 1.36
C VAL A 40 -4.09 -4.87 1.83
N THR A 41 -5.19 -5.05 1.10
CA THR A 41 -6.50 -4.55 1.54
C THR A 41 -7.13 -5.52 2.55
N PRO A 42 -8.06 -5.07 3.41
CA PRO A 42 -8.78 -5.96 4.30
C PRO A 42 -9.56 -7.05 3.55
N GLU A 43 -10.14 -6.72 2.39
CA GLU A 43 -10.78 -7.71 1.51
C GLU A 43 -9.81 -8.80 1.06
N GLN A 44 -8.62 -8.44 0.58
CA GLN A 44 -7.58 -9.41 0.18
C GLN A 44 -7.13 -10.28 1.36
N MET A 45 -7.13 -9.74 2.57
CA MET A 45 -6.81 -10.49 3.79
C MET A 45 -7.91 -11.51 4.11
N HIS A 46 -9.19 -11.10 4.05
CA HIS A 46 -10.32 -12.01 4.29
C HIS A 46 -10.47 -13.10 3.22
N GLN A 47 -9.97 -12.86 2.01
CA GLN A 47 -9.94 -13.83 0.92
C GLN A 47 -8.70 -14.74 0.94
N ASP A 48 -7.87 -14.67 1.99
CA ASP A 48 -6.61 -15.43 2.13
C ASP A 48 -5.57 -15.18 1.01
N LEU A 49 -5.72 -14.12 0.22
CA LEU A 49 -4.82 -13.78 -0.88
C LEU A 49 -3.50 -13.14 -0.40
N ALA A 50 -3.49 -12.61 0.82
CA ALA A 50 -2.40 -11.82 1.36
C ALA A 50 -1.03 -12.55 1.31
N ALA A 51 -1.01 -13.83 1.67
CA ALA A 51 0.23 -14.62 1.69
C ALA A 51 0.88 -14.71 0.30
N GLY A 52 0.08 -14.98 -0.74
CA GLY A 52 0.55 -15.06 -2.12
C GLY A 52 1.08 -13.72 -2.63
N ILE A 53 0.35 -12.63 -2.38
CA ILE A 53 0.75 -11.28 -2.77
C ILE A 53 2.09 -10.89 -2.12
N ILE A 54 2.24 -11.15 -0.82
CA ILE A 54 3.47 -10.81 -0.09
C ILE A 54 4.65 -11.65 -0.58
N ALA A 55 4.45 -12.94 -0.85
CA ALA A 55 5.49 -13.82 -1.38
C ALA A 55 6.00 -13.35 -2.74
N GLU A 56 5.09 -13.01 -3.66
CA GLU A 56 5.44 -12.54 -5.00
C GLU A 56 6.22 -11.22 -4.95
N ARG A 57 5.79 -10.28 -4.10
CA ARG A 57 6.52 -9.02 -3.89
C ARG A 57 7.93 -9.25 -3.37
N LYS A 58 8.10 -10.15 -2.39
CA LYS A 58 9.43 -10.51 -1.85
C LYS A 58 10.33 -11.08 -2.94
N ARG A 59 9.80 -11.95 -3.80
CA ARG A 59 10.53 -12.51 -4.95
C ARG A 59 11.03 -11.41 -5.89
N ALA A 60 10.12 -10.56 -6.37
CA ALA A 60 10.46 -9.47 -7.29
C ALA A 60 11.46 -8.47 -6.68
N TRP A 61 11.32 -8.16 -5.38
CA TRP A 61 12.27 -7.27 -4.69
C TRP A 61 13.65 -7.89 -4.58
N GLY A 62 13.73 -9.19 -4.26
CA GLY A 62 14.99 -9.93 -4.21
C GLY A 62 15.72 -9.94 -5.55
N GLU A 63 15.00 -10.11 -6.66
CA GLU A 63 15.55 -10.04 -8.01
C GLU A 63 16.12 -8.64 -8.32
N LYS A 64 15.35 -7.59 -8.03
CA LYS A 64 15.81 -6.20 -8.18
C LYS A 64 17.04 -5.89 -7.31
N GLN A 65 17.09 -6.41 -6.08
CA GLN A 65 18.24 -6.26 -5.20
C GLN A 65 19.50 -6.93 -5.78
N LYS A 66 19.36 -8.15 -6.34
CA LYS A 66 20.47 -8.86 -7.00
C LYS A 66 21.00 -8.07 -8.20
N LEU A 67 20.10 -7.61 -9.07
CA LEU A 67 20.47 -6.80 -10.25
C LEU A 67 21.19 -5.51 -9.84
N ARG A 68 20.66 -4.81 -8.84
CA ARG A 68 21.31 -3.61 -8.29
C ARG A 68 22.71 -3.95 -7.78
N LYS A 69 22.88 -5.04 -7.02
CA LYS A 69 24.21 -5.47 -6.53
C LYS A 69 25.18 -5.73 -7.68
N MET A 70 24.75 -6.45 -8.73
CA MET A 70 25.58 -6.74 -9.91
C MET A 70 26.01 -5.45 -10.64
N TYR A 71 25.09 -4.51 -10.81
CA TYR A 71 25.38 -3.21 -11.44
C TYR A 71 26.47 -2.45 -10.67
N TRP A 72 26.31 -2.32 -9.35
CA TRP A 72 27.29 -1.59 -8.52
C TRP A 72 28.63 -2.33 -8.44
N SER A 73 28.66 -3.66 -8.41
CA SER A 73 29.94 -4.41 -8.45
C SER A 73 30.64 -4.26 -9.79
N ALA A 74 29.90 -4.30 -10.91
CA ALA A 74 30.47 -4.11 -12.24
C ALA A 74 31.06 -2.68 -12.38
N ASN A 75 30.32 -1.66 -11.93
CA ASN A 75 30.74 -0.27 -11.99
C ASN A 75 31.87 0.09 -11.00
N GLN A 76 32.02 -0.63 -9.89
CA GLN A 76 33.21 -0.49 -9.03
C GLN A 76 34.47 -1.04 -9.70
N THR A 77 34.34 -2.01 -10.61
CA THR A 77 35.47 -2.59 -11.34
C THR A 77 35.88 -1.71 -12.54
N THR A 78 34.96 -0.89 -13.07
CA THR A 78 35.19 0.02 -14.21
C THR A 78 35.40 1.48 -13.82
N GLY A 79 35.45 1.83 -12.53
CA GLY A 79 36.02 3.09 -12.06
C GLY A 79 37.55 3.03 -12.20
N SER A 80 38.10 3.41 -13.34
CA SER A 80 38.51 4.80 -13.61
C SER A 80 39.51 5.28 -12.56
N GLY A 81 40.70 4.70 -12.62
CA GLY A 81 41.91 5.42 -12.24
C GLY A 81 42.08 6.58 -13.22
N LEU A 82 41.58 7.75 -12.82
CA LEU A 82 42.13 9.04 -13.19
C LEU A 82 42.73 9.64 -11.92
#